data_AF-A0A7G9YNN9-F1
#
_entry.id   AF-A0A7G9YNN9-F1
#
_cell.length_a   1.000
_cell.length_b   1.000
_cell.length_c   1.000
_cell.angle_alpha   90.00
_cell.angle_beta   90.00
_cell.angle_gamma   90.00
#
_symmetry.space_group_name_H-M   'P 1'
#
loop_
_entity.id
_entity.type
_entity.pdbx_description
1 polymer ?
#
loop_
_entity_poly.entity_id
_entity_poly.type
_entity_poly.pdbx_seq_one_letter_code
_entity_poly.pdbx_strand_id
1 'polypeptide(L)'
;MRRHTSFLSRMEALDHLRSMAPAHAFSSVAYYEHPGAGTMVDKKWRGADLIFDLDADHLPDAPESYSAMLANVKEETLKLLDFLTDDFGFSEDMIDVVFSGGRGYHIHVRDQRVRTLGSAERREIVDYVSGSGLVMVHILGEGSGGWGAKFNRWIVGYLQGLHDRGDALKILQKFDGIGKARAKALINAGNDVNIELIRNGDIGFLKDIPESFWKELRLQAVQEIGASVDEPVTGDIKRLIRLPTSLHGGSSLRVSPLTLETIMRFDPLNDAVVFSDTEISVAAESPASCDLRGNHFEIEEGVNTVPEYAGIHLMCRGAVEYVKRL
;
A
#
# COMPACT_ATOMS: atom_id res chain seq x y z
N MET A 1 26.95 1.67 -2.55
CA MET A 1 25.95 2.77 -2.60
C MET A 1 26.69 4.10 -2.67
N ARG A 2 26.42 4.96 -3.65
CA ARG A 2 26.95 6.34 -3.71
C ARG A 2 25.94 7.28 -3.05
N ARG A 3 26.37 8.07 -2.07
CA ARG A 3 25.54 8.98 -1.26
C ARG A 3 26.19 10.36 -1.17
N HIS A 4 25.49 11.30 -0.52
CA HIS A 4 25.94 12.69 -0.33
C HIS A 4 26.10 13.47 -1.64
N THR A 5 25.32 13.08 -2.64
CA THR A 5 25.23 13.80 -3.90
C THR A 5 24.15 14.87 -3.80
N SER A 6 24.45 16.06 -4.30
CA SER A 6 23.50 17.16 -4.45
C SER A 6 23.73 17.83 -5.79
N PHE A 7 22.66 18.31 -6.41
CA PHE A 7 22.70 18.97 -7.70
C PHE A 7 22.09 20.36 -7.56
N LEU A 8 22.63 21.33 -8.28
CA LEU A 8 22.11 22.70 -8.29
C LEU A 8 21.09 22.91 -9.40
N SER A 9 21.02 21.97 -10.37
CA SER A 9 20.05 22.02 -11.45
C SER A 9 19.55 20.64 -11.85
N ARG A 10 18.37 20.61 -12.47
CA ARG A 10 17.81 19.40 -13.08
C ARG A 10 18.72 18.81 -14.15
N MET A 11 19.38 19.65 -14.95
CA MET A 11 20.25 19.18 -16.04
C MET A 11 21.46 18.42 -15.50
N GLU A 12 22.11 18.99 -14.48
CA GLU A 12 23.25 18.35 -13.79
C GLU A 12 22.87 16.97 -13.22
N ALA A 13 21.69 16.88 -12.59
CA ALA A 13 21.17 15.62 -12.08
C ALA A 13 20.95 14.59 -13.21
N LEU A 14 20.37 15.01 -14.34
CA LEU A 14 20.13 14.13 -15.48
C LEU A 14 21.43 13.65 -16.13
N ASP A 15 22.41 14.53 -16.30
CA ASP A 15 23.71 14.18 -16.89
C ASP A 15 24.49 13.21 -15.98
N HIS A 16 24.40 13.40 -14.66
CA HIS A 16 24.95 12.46 -13.70
C HIS A 16 24.28 11.09 -13.76
N LEU A 17 22.95 11.04 -13.83
CA LEU A 17 22.20 9.79 -13.91
C LEU A 17 22.45 9.05 -15.23
N ARG A 18 22.56 9.77 -16.35
CA ARG A 18 22.85 9.20 -17.67
C ARG A 18 24.27 8.66 -17.77
N SER A 19 25.24 9.36 -17.19
CA SER A 19 26.64 8.90 -17.21
C SER A 19 26.89 7.71 -16.29
N MET A 20 26.15 7.61 -15.17
CA MET A 20 26.28 6.49 -14.23
C MET A 20 25.41 5.29 -14.60
N ALA A 21 24.22 5.52 -15.17
CA ALA A 21 23.17 4.53 -15.43
C ALA A 21 22.91 3.61 -14.21
N PRO A 22 22.51 4.16 -13.04
CA PRO A 22 22.41 3.37 -11.82
C PRO A 22 21.24 2.36 -11.88
N ALA A 23 21.47 1.14 -11.37
CA ALA A 23 20.40 0.15 -11.19
C ALA A 23 19.30 0.64 -10.23
N HIS A 24 19.65 1.51 -9.28
CA HIS A 24 18.70 2.11 -8.34
C HIS A 24 19.03 3.58 -8.11
N ALA A 25 18.01 4.43 -8.16
CA ALA A 25 18.12 5.85 -7.84
C ALA A 25 17.20 6.19 -6.66
N PHE A 26 17.68 7.04 -5.75
CA PHE A 26 16.94 7.46 -4.56
C PHE A 26 17.12 8.96 -4.32
N SER A 27 16.12 9.59 -3.74
CA SER A 27 16.18 10.94 -3.18
C SER A 27 15.90 10.91 -1.68
N SER A 28 16.37 11.92 -0.95
CA SER A 28 16.01 12.02 0.46
C SER A 28 14.60 12.57 0.60
N VAL A 29 13.88 12.06 1.60
CA VAL A 29 12.59 12.61 2.04
C VAL A 29 12.77 13.85 2.92
N ALA A 30 14.01 14.13 3.30
CA ALA A 30 14.39 15.21 4.19
C ALA A 30 15.00 16.39 3.45
N TYR A 31 14.72 17.57 3.99
CA TYR A 31 15.26 18.84 3.53
C TYR A 31 16.48 19.22 4.35
N TYR A 32 17.53 19.65 3.68
CA TYR A 32 18.82 20.00 4.26
C TYR A 32 19.28 21.34 3.71
N GLU A 33 20.01 22.11 4.50
CA GLU A 33 20.71 23.31 4.00
C GLU A 33 21.93 22.90 3.15
N HIS A 34 22.61 21.83 3.56
CA HIS A 34 23.81 21.33 2.89
C HIS A 34 23.69 19.83 2.59
N PRO A 35 22.82 19.41 1.63
CA PRO A 35 22.53 17.99 1.37
C PRO A 35 23.77 17.15 0.99
N GLY A 36 24.77 17.77 0.38
CA GLY A 36 26.05 17.14 0.00
C GLY A 36 27.07 16.99 1.12
N ALA A 37 26.81 17.50 2.34
CA ALA A 37 27.76 17.39 3.44
C ALA A 37 27.96 15.92 3.89
N GLY A 38 29.17 15.59 4.34
CA GLY A 38 29.56 14.24 4.73
C GLY A 38 28.93 13.75 6.04
N THR A 39 28.62 14.67 6.97
CA THR A 39 28.03 14.33 8.27
C THR A 39 26.63 14.91 8.43
N MET A 40 25.78 14.29 9.25
CA MET A 40 24.41 14.76 9.48
C MET A 40 24.33 16.12 10.18
N VAL A 41 25.30 16.44 11.04
CA VAL A 41 25.37 17.73 11.74
C VAL A 41 25.61 18.85 10.74
N ASP A 42 26.49 18.60 9.77
CA ASP A 42 26.86 19.58 8.75
C ASP A 42 25.76 19.75 7.70
N LYS A 43 24.90 18.76 7.48
CA LYS A 43 23.78 18.88 6.55
C LYS A 43 22.75 19.93 6.98
N LYS A 44 22.65 20.26 8.27
CA LYS A 44 21.64 21.16 8.87
C LYS A 44 20.22 20.77 8.44
N TRP A 45 19.69 19.70 9.03
CA TRP A 45 18.33 19.21 8.77
C TRP A 45 17.28 20.32 9.00
N ARG A 46 16.34 20.46 8.07
CA ARG A 46 15.29 21.49 8.07
C ARG A 46 13.87 20.92 8.17
N GLY A 47 13.71 19.61 8.05
CA GLY A 47 12.40 18.96 7.99
C GLY A 47 12.42 17.69 7.14
N ALA A 48 11.32 16.95 7.15
CA ALA A 48 11.11 15.82 6.24
C ALA A 48 9.64 15.68 5.86
N ASP A 49 9.37 15.26 4.62
CA ASP A 49 8.03 14.81 4.23
C ASP A 49 7.55 13.71 5.18
N LEU A 50 6.24 13.64 5.43
CA LEU A 50 5.65 12.47 6.07
C LEU A 50 5.49 11.39 5.02
N ILE A 51 6.20 10.28 5.19
CA ILE A 51 6.21 9.20 4.21
C ILE A 51 5.59 7.95 4.78
N PHE A 52 4.99 7.15 3.91
CA PHE A 52 4.57 5.79 4.21
C PHE A 52 5.08 4.87 3.11
N ASP A 53 5.49 3.67 3.49
CA ASP A 53 5.91 2.62 2.58
C ASP A 53 5.03 1.40 2.82
N LEU A 54 4.39 0.94 1.75
CA LEU A 54 3.57 -0.25 1.74
C LEU A 54 4.25 -1.23 0.81
N ASP A 55 4.92 -2.22 1.39
CA ASP A 55 5.51 -3.36 0.66
C ASP A 55 4.64 -4.59 0.92
N ALA A 56 4.35 -5.33 -0.13
CA ALA A 56 3.53 -6.53 -0.04
C ALA A 56 4.14 -7.63 0.84
N ASP A 57 5.47 -7.62 1.06
CA ASP A 57 6.13 -8.53 2.02
C ASP A 57 5.67 -8.32 3.47
N HIS A 58 5.11 -7.14 3.79
CA HIS A 58 4.64 -6.79 5.13
C HIS A 58 3.14 -7.05 5.33
N LEU A 59 2.44 -7.52 4.29
CA LEU A 59 1.02 -7.78 4.36
C LEU A 59 0.75 -9.18 4.91
N PRO A 60 -0.30 -9.36 5.74
CA PRO A 60 -0.76 -10.67 6.14
C PRO A 60 -1.25 -11.47 4.92
N ASP A 61 -1.10 -12.79 4.97
CA ASP A 61 -1.59 -13.73 3.95
C ASP A 61 -1.08 -13.42 2.53
N ALA A 62 0.25 -13.52 2.35
CA ALA A 62 0.92 -13.30 1.08
C ALA A 62 0.24 -14.09 -0.06
N PRO A 63 -0.35 -13.40 -1.07
CA PRO A 63 -1.02 -14.08 -2.17
C PRO A 63 -0.07 -14.97 -2.96
N GLU A 64 -0.59 -16.04 -3.56
CA GLU A 64 0.24 -17.02 -4.29
C GLU A 64 0.90 -16.45 -5.56
N SER A 65 0.28 -15.44 -6.18
CA SER A 65 0.80 -14.82 -7.41
C SER A 65 1.30 -13.39 -7.20
N TYR A 66 2.30 -13.01 -8.00
CA TYR A 66 2.86 -11.65 -7.99
C TYR A 66 1.80 -10.58 -8.31
N SER A 67 0.85 -10.87 -9.20
CA SER A 67 -0.26 -9.97 -9.54
C SER A 67 -1.25 -9.79 -8.39
N ALA A 68 -1.64 -10.88 -7.71
CA ALA A 68 -2.53 -10.80 -6.56
C ALA A 68 -1.86 -10.07 -5.39
N MET A 69 -0.55 -10.26 -5.21
CA MET A 69 0.26 -9.53 -4.24
C MET A 69 0.25 -8.00 -4.52
N LEU A 70 0.40 -7.60 -5.78
CA LEU A 70 0.34 -6.19 -6.19
C LEU A 70 -1.08 -5.59 -6.06
N ALA A 71 -2.13 -6.40 -6.25
CA ALA A 71 -3.50 -5.97 -6.02
C ALA A 71 -3.77 -5.73 -4.53
N ASN A 72 -3.34 -6.65 -3.66
CA ASN A 72 -3.48 -6.53 -2.21
C ASN A 72 -2.80 -5.25 -1.67
N VAL A 73 -1.53 -5.02 -2.03
CA VAL A 73 -0.82 -3.80 -1.57
C VAL A 73 -1.43 -2.51 -2.10
N LYS A 74 -2.07 -2.55 -3.27
CA LYS A 74 -2.84 -1.42 -3.78
C LYS A 74 -4.08 -1.15 -2.91
N GLU A 75 -4.82 -2.18 -2.50
CA GLU A 75 -5.97 -2.03 -1.59
C GLU A 75 -5.54 -1.42 -0.25
N GLU A 76 -4.45 -1.91 0.35
CA GLU A 76 -3.87 -1.35 1.58
C GLU A 76 -3.44 0.12 1.41
N THR A 77 -2.90 0.46 0.23
CA THR A 77 -2.53 1.84 -0.10
C THR A 77 -3.77 2.74 -0.15
N LEU A 78 -4.89 2.23 -0.66
CA LEU A 78 -6.16 2.98 -0.71
C LEU A 78 -6.76 3.19 0.70
N LYS A 79 -6.65 2.21 1.61
CA LYS A 79 -7.04 2.38 3.02
C LYS A 79 -6.25 3.51 3.66
N LEU A 80 -4.94 3.54 3.47
CA LEU A 80 -4.10 4.62 3.99
C LEU A 80 -4.50 5.97 3.41
N LEU A 81 -4.74 6.06 2.10
CA LEU A 81 -5.17 7.30 1.45
C LEU A 81 -6.48 7.82 2.04
N ASP A 82 -7.43 6.93 2.33
CA ASP A 82 -8.69 7.28 3.01
C ASP A 82 -8.43 7.87 4.41
N PHE A 83 -7.52 7.33 5.21
CA PHE A 83 -7.13 7.96 6.48
C PHE A 83 -6.50 9.34 6.29
N LEU A 84 -5.61 9.49 5.31
CA LEU A 84 -4.90 10.76 5.07
C LEU A 84 -5.86 11.88 4.62
N THR A 85 -6.89 11.56 3.85
CA THR A 85 -7.85 12.53 3.34
C THR A 85 -9.07 12.73 4.25
N ASP A 86 -9.68 11.65 4.77
CA ASP A 86 -10.90 11.70 5.60
C ASP A 86 -10.58 12.12 7.04
N ASP A 87 -9.57 11.50 7.68
CA ASP A 87 -9.30 11.70 9.11
C ASP A 87 -8.34 12.86 9.35
N PHE A 88 -7.21 12.88 8.63
CA PHE A 88 -6.20 13.92 8.81
C PHE A 88 -6.50 15.18 7.98
N GLY A 89 -7.41 15.09 7.01
CA GLY A 89 -7.84 16.24 6.22
C GLY A 89 -6.73 16.83 5.34
N PHE A 90 -5.78 16.01 4.89
CA PHE A 90 -4.82 16.45 3.88
C PHE A 90 -5.53 16.56 2.53
N SER A 91 -5.28 17.68 1.83
CA SER A 91 -5.76 17.84 0.46
C SER A 91 -4.97 16.94 -0.48
N GLU A 92 -5.63 16.45 -1.54
CA GLU A 92 -5.04 15.51 -2.48
C GLU A 92 -3.77 16.04 -3.16
N ASP A 93 -3.68 17.37 -3.37
CA ASP A 93 -2.51 18.03 -3.97
C ASP A 93 -1.27 18.04 -3.05
N MET A 94 -1.44 17.72 -1.77
CA MET A 94 -0.34 17.56 -0.81
C MET A 94 0.14 16.11 -0.69
N ILE A 95 -0.53 15.17 -1.36
CA ILE A 95 -0.25 13.74 -1.30
C ILE A 95 0.31 13.26 -2.64
N ASP A 96 1.60 12.92 -2.68
CA ASP A 96 2.15 12.17 -3.82
C ASP A 96 2.02 10.68 -3.57
N VAL A 97 1.45 9.95 -4.53
CA VAL A 97 1.43 8.50 -4.55
C VAL A 97 2.43 8.01 -5.59
N VAL A 98 3.27 7.04 -5.26
CA VAL A 98 4.31 6.55 -6.17
C VAL A 98 4.37 5.03 -6.12
N PHE A 99 4.08 4.35 -7.22
CA PHE A 99 4.41 2.94 -7.35
C PHE A 99 5.94 2.79 -7.27
N SER A 100 6.43 1.94 -6.35
CA SER A 100 7.85 1.81 -6.05
C SER A 100 8.66 1.18 -7.18
N GLY A 101 8.00 0.69 -8.24
CA GLY A 101 8.62 -0.10 -9.29
C GLY A 101 8.83 -1.56 -8.88
N GLY A 102 8.52 -1.95 -7.65
CA GLY A 102 8.73 -3.30 -7.14
C GLY A 102 7.42 -3.93 -6.71
N ARG A 103 7.17 -3.94 -5.41
CA ARG A 103 6.11 -4.72 -4.75
C ARG A 103 5.17 -3.86 -3.91
N GLY A 104 5.15 -2.55 -4.19
CA GLY A 104 4.58 -1.62 -3.23
C GLY A 104 4.42 -0.21 -3.72
N TYR A 105 3.93 0.64 -2.82
CA TYR A 105 3.71 2.05 -3.04
C TYR A 105 4.36 2.86 -1.95
N HIS A 106 4.85 4.03 -2.33
CA HIS A 106 5.25 5.06 -1.40
C HIS A 106 4.24 6.20 -1.43
N ILE A 107 3.93 6.73 -0.27
CA ILE A 107 3.13 7.95 -0.13
C ILE A 107 4.00 9.04 0.47
N HIS A 108 3.91 10.26 -0.06
CA HIS A 108 4.48 11.46 0.54
C HIS A 108 3.38 12.47 0.85
N VAL A 109 3.30 12.88 2.10
CA VAL A 109 2.54 14.06 2.52
C VAL A 109 3.51 15.23 2.64
N ARG A 110 3.37 16.22 1.76
CA ARG A 110 4.27 17.39 1.64
C ARG A 110 3.87 18.60 2.48
N ASP A 111 2.83 18.46 3.29
CA ASP A 111 2.28 19.53 4.11
C ASP A 111 3.33 20.06 5.12
N GLN A 112 3.44 21.38 5.22
CA GLN A 112 4.38 22.02 6.15
C GLN A 112 4.07 21.72 7.61
N ARG A 113 2.80 21.47 7.96
CA ARG A 113 2.33 21.16 9.32
C ARG A 113 2.98 19.89 9.89
N VAL A 114 3.30 18.91 9.05
CA VAL A 114 3.90 17.63 9.48
C VAL A 114 5.41 17.57 9.28
N ARG A 115 5.99 18.59 8.65
CA ARG A 115 7.39 18.57 8.22
C ARG A 115 8.40 18.48 9.36
N THR A 116 8.07 19.05 10.52
CA THR A 116 8.94 19.08 11.70
C THR A 116 8.71 17.92 12.66
N LEU A 117 7.70 17.07 12.41
CA LEU A 117 7.43 15.91 13.26
C LEU A 117 8.67 15.00 13.30
N GLY A 118 9.06 14.62 14.51
CA GLY A 118 10.09 13.64 14.79
C GLY A 118 9.57 12.20 14.71
N SER A 119 10.45 11.24 14.96
CA SER A 119 10.14 9.82 14.82
C SER A 119 9.03 9.33 15.77
N ALA A 120 8.95 9.87 16.99
CA ALA A 120 7.92 9.48 17.96
C ALA A 120 6.53 9.94 17.51
N GLU A 121 6.38 11.20 17.11
CA GLU A 121 5.10 11.75 16.65
C GLU A 121 4.61 11.06 15.36
N ARG A 122 5.53 10.68 14.48
CA ARG A 122 5.22 9.90 13.27
C ARG A 122 4.77 8.48 13.59
N ARG A 123 5.29 7.87 14.66
CA ARG A 123 4.83 6.57 15.14
C ARG A 123 3.40 6.62 15.65
N GLU A 124 3.01 7.69 16.35
CA GLU A 124 1.60 7.86 16.76
C GLU A 124 0.66 7.95 15.54
N ILE A 125 1.10 8.53 14.42
CA ILE A 125 0.33 8.54 13.16
C ILE A 125 0.21 7.12 12.61
N VAL A 126 1.29 6.33 12.65
CA VAL A 126 1.26 4.91 12.26
C VAL A 126 0.30 4.10 13.15
N ASP A 127 0.35 4.31 14.46
CA ASP A 127 -0.54 3.63 15.41
C ASP A 127 -2.00 3.98 15.13
N TYR A 128 -2.29 5.25 14.82
CA TYR A 128 -3.62 5.69 14.43
C TYR A 128 -4.11 5.00 13.15
N VAL A 129 -3.35 5.01 12.05
CA VAL A 129 -3.82 4.45 10.77
C VAL A 129 -3.90 2.92 10.78
N SER A 130 -3.09 2.26 11.62
CA SER A 130 -3.13 0.80 11.80
C SER A 130 -4.20 0.35 12.81
N GLY A 131 -4.73 1.28 13.62
CA GLY A 131 -5.64 0.95 14.72
C GLY A 131 -4.93 0.27 15.89
N SER A 132 -3.60 0.37 15.95
CA SER A 132 -2.79 -0.23 17.01
C SER A 132 -3.14 0.39 18.37
N GLY A 133 -3.42 -0.47 19.35
CA GLY A 133 -3.84 -0.03 20.69
C GLY A 133 -5.26 0.53 20.76
N LEU A 134 -6.04 0.49 19.67
CA LEU A 134 -7.42 0.98 19.67
C LEU A 134 -8.31 0.09 20.57
N VAL A 135 -8.92 0.72 21.58
CA VAL A 135 -9.93 0.09 22.43
C VAL A 135 -11.25 0.78 22.22
N MET A 136 -12.13 0.14 21.45
CA MET A 136 -13.48 0.64 21.20
C MET A 136 -14.50 -0.17 21.99
N VAL A 137 -15.26 0.50 22.85
CA VAL A 137 -16.25 -0.14 23.72
C VAL A 137 -17.67 0.01 23.17
N HIS A 138 -17.93 1.13 22.49
CA HIS A 138 -19.25 1.47 21.96
C HIS A 138 -19.23 1.59 20.45
N ILE A 139 -20.34 1.20 19.82
CA ILE A 139 -20.58 1.45 18.40
C ILE A 139 -21.08 2.88 18.30
N LEU A 140 -20.26 3.75 17.74
CA LEU A 140 -20.61 5.16 17.50
C LEU A 140 -21.34 5.29 16.17
N GLY A 141 -22.10 6.36 15.98
CA GLY A 141 -22.71 6.67 14.68
C GLY A 141 -21.70 7.23 13.68
N GLU A 142 -22.03 7.22 12.38
CA GLU A 142 -21.17 7.73 11.30
C GLU A 142 -20.77 9.20 11.49
N GLY A 143 -21.59 9.99 12.20
CA GLY A 143 -21.29 11.37 12.53
C GLY A 143 -20.14 11.57 13.54
N SER A 144 -19.61 10.52 14.16
CA SER A 144 -18.50 10.65 15.13
C SER A 144 -17.15 10.97 14.50
N GLY A 145 -17.01 10.77 13.19
CA GLY A 145 -15.74 10.85 12.48
C GLY A 145 -14.75 9.74 12.87
N GLY A 146 -13.60 9.77 12.20
CA GLY A 146 -12.45 8.89 12.46
C GLY A 146 -12.79 7.40 12.53
N TRP A 147 -12.10 6.67 13.42
CA TRP A 147 -12.33 5.24 13.66
C TRP A 147 -13.78 4.90 14.04
N GLY A 148 -14.49 5.76 14.75
CA GLY A 148 -15.89 5.51 15.11
C GLY A 148 -16.79 5.44 13.87
N ALA A 149 -16.62 6.38 12.94
CA ALA A 149 -17.35 6.41 11.69
C ALA A 149 -16.94 5.25 10.76
N LYS A 150 -15.64 4.98 10.61
CA LYS A 150 -15.14 3.88 9.78
C LYS A 150 -15.64 2.52 10.30
N PHE A 151 -15.60 2.31 11.61
CA PHE A 151 -16.13 1.10 12.23
C PHE A 151 -17.63 0.93 12.02
N ASN A 152 -18.39 2.02 12.15
CA ASN A 152 -19.83 1.99 11.88
C ASN A 152 -20.12 1.58 10.43
N ARG A 153 -19.47 2.25 9.46
CA ARG A 153 -19.59 1.94 8.02
C ARG A 153 -19.24 0.48 7.71
N TRP A 154 -18.20 -0.04 8.35
CA TRP A 154 -17.80 -1.44 8.22
C TRP A 154 -18.86 -2.40 8.79
N ILE A 155 -19.42 -2.13 9.97
CA ILE A 155 -20.51 -2.93 10.55
C ILE A 155 -21.73 -2.94 9.64
N VAL A 156 -22.10 -1.77 9.10
CA VAL A 156 -23.21 -1.61 8.17
C VAL A 156 -23.00 -2.51 6.96
N GLY A 157 -21.82 -2.44 6.33
CA GLY A 157 -21.47 -3.30 5.20
C GLY A 157 -21.47 -4.78 5.54
N TYR A 158 -20.93 -5.16 6.71
CA TYR A 158 -20.92 -6.54 7.19
C TYR A 158 -22.35 -7.09 7.37
N LEU A 159 -23.23 -6.34 8.02
CA LEU A 159 -24.61 -6.77 8.29
C LEU A 159 -25.46 -6.82 7.02
N GLN A 160 -25.30 -5.85 6.10
CA GLN A 160 -25.92 -5.91 4.77
C GLN A 160 -25.42 -7.13 3.98
N GLY A 161 -24.12 -7.37 3.99
CA GLY A 161 -23.52 -8.56 3.37
C GLY A 161 -24.01 -9.89 3.97
N LEU A 162 -24.40 -9.92 5.24
CA LEU A 162 -25.07 -11.08 5.85
C LEU A 162 -26.54 -11.18 5.44
N HIS A 163 -27.23 -10.06 5.27
CA HIS A 163 -28.63 -10.03 4.83
C HIS A 163 -28.81 -10.66 3.45
N ASP A 164 -27.91 -10.35 2.53
CA ASP A 164 -27.99 -10.78 1.13
C ASP A 164 -27.46 -12.20 0.89
N ARG A 165 -26.84 -12.82 1.92
CA ARG A 165 -26.12 -14.08 1.78
C ARG A 165 -26.96 -15.28 2.21
N GLY A 166 -27.07 -16.29 1.33
CA GLY A 166 -27.87 -17.49 1.57
C GLY A 166 -27.39 -18.43 2.68
N ASP A 167 -26.12 -18.36 3.08
CA ASP A 167 -25.52 -19.20 4.13
C ASP A 167 -25.20 -18.44 5.43
N ALA A 168 -25.65 -17.18 5.57
CA ALA A 168 -25.36 -16.31 6.71
C ALA A 168 -25.68 -16.95 8.08
N LEU A 169 -26.78 -17.72 8.16
CA LEU A 169 -27.15 -18.43 9.39
C LEU A 169 -26.05 -19.40 9.83
N LYS A 170 -25.43 -20.14 8.89
CA LYS A 170 -24.36 -21.10 9.20
C LYS A 170 -23.08 -20.40 9.63
N ILE A 171 -22.77 -19.24 9.03
CA ILE A 171 -21.61 -18.43 9.40
C ILE A 171 -21.75 -17.93 10.83
N LEU A 172 -22.87 -17.28 11.12
CA LEU A 172 -23.13 -16.68 12.43
C LEU A 172 -23.20 -17.72 13.55
N GLN A 173 -23.73 -18.91 13.28
CA GLN A 173 -23.78 -19.98 14.28
C GLN A 173 -22.43 -20.60 14.64
N LYS A 174 -21.33 -20.22 13.96
CA LYS A 174 -19.97 -20.60 14.38
C LYS A 174 -19.46 -19.77 15.56
N PHE A 175 -20.03 -18.59 15.78
CA PHE A 175 -19.66 -17.70 16.89
C PHE A 175 -20.25 -18.22 18.20
N ASP A 176 -19.44 -18.21 19.26
CA ASP A 176 -19.90 -18.63 20.58
C ASP A 176 -21.03 -17.74 21.09
N GLY A 177 -22.07 -18.37 21.63
CA GLY A 177 -23.28 -17.69 22.09
C GLY A 177 -24.25 -17.23 20.99
N ILE A 178 -23.98 -17.47 19.70
CA ILE A 178 -24.89 -17.09 18.61
C ILE A 178 -25.76 -18.28 18.16
N GLY A 179 -26.89 -18.44 18.85
CA GLY A 179 -27.94 -19.40 18.45
C GLY A 179 -28.78 -18.90 17.26
N LYS A 180 -29.67 -19.76 16.74
CA LYS A 180 -30.52 -19.48 15.56
C LYS A 180 -31.32 -18.16 15.68
N ALA A 181 -31.83 -17.83 16.87
CA ALA A 181 -32.60 -16.61 17.08
C ALA A 181 -31.72 -15.34 16.96
N ARG A 182 -30.55 -15.33 17.61
CA ARG A 182 -29.57 -14.25 17.54
C ARG A 182 -29.00 -14.08 16.13
N ALA A 183 -28.71 -15.19 15.46
CA ALA A 183 -28.25 -15.16 14.06
C ALA A 183 -29.30 -14.53 13.14
N LYS A 184 -30.58 -14.88 13.30
CA LYS A 184 -31.67 -14.21 12.56
C LYS A 184 -31.80 -12.73 12.88
N ALA A 185 -31.58 -12.34 14.14
CA ALA A 185 -31.60 -10.92 14.52
C ALA A 185 -30.49 -10.13 13.80
N LEU A 186 -29.27 -10.67 13.73
CA LEU A 186 -28.15 -10.08 12.99
C LEU A 186 -28.41 -10.01 11.48
N ILE A 187 -28.94 -11.07 10.87
CA ILE A 187 -29.31 -11.06 9.44
C ILE A 187 -30.40 -10.02 9.16
N ASN A 188 -31.39 -9.92 10.04
CA ASN A 188 -32.44 -8.91 9.92
C ASN A 188 -31.92 -7.50 10.20
N ALA A 189 -30.80 -7.33 10.92
CA ALA A 189 -30.19 -6.03 11.15
C ALA A 189 -29.68 -5.37 9.86
N GLY A 190 -29.38 -6.16 8.84
CA GLY A 190 -28.91 -5.69 7.53
C GLY A 190 -29.99 -5.09 6.61
N ASN A 191 -31.25 -5.01 7.03
CA ASN A 191 -32.29 -4.34 6.24
C ASN A 191 -32.17 -2.80 6.33
N ASP A 192 -32.72 -2.10 5.34
CA ASP A 192 -32.60 -0.63 5.21
C ASP A 192 -33.01 0.14 6.47
N VAL A 193 -34.08 -0.28 7.16
CA VAL A 193 -34.60 0.41 8.36
C VAL A 193 -33.63 0.28 9.53
N ASN A 194 -33.15 -0.94 9.78
CA ASN A 194 -32.22 -1.21 10.89
C ASN A 194 -30.84 -0.62 10.62
N ILE A 195 -30.39 -0.61 9.37
CA ILE A 195 -29.12 -0.01 8.99
C ILE A 195 -29.11 1.49 9.27
N GLU A 196 -30.21 2.19 9.01
CA GLU A 196 -30.29 3.62 9.32
C GLU A 196 -30.21 3.89 10.84
N LEU A 197 -30.75 3.00 11.68
CA LEU A 197 -30.55 3.09 13.13
C LEU A 197 -29.07 2.90 13.50
N ILE A 198 -28.42 1.89 12.92
CA ILE A 198 -27.01 1.59 13.16
C ILE A 198 -26.14 2.78 12.74
N ARG A 199 -26.39 3.41 11.57
CA ARG A 199 -25.67 4.61 11.12
C ARG A 199 -25.73 5.75 12.12
N ASN A 200 -26.85 5.88 12.83
CA ASN A 200 -27.05 6.86 13.89
C ASN A 200 -26.47 6.43 15.26
N GLY A 201 -25.83 5.25 15.33
CA GLY A 201 -25.26 4.69 16.55
C GLY A 201 -26.26 3.92 17.42
N ASP A 202 -27.49 3.70 16.95
CA ASP A 202 -28.51 2.95 17.68
C ASP A 202 -28.48 1.47 17.30
N ILE A 203 -27.92 0.67 18.22
CA ILE A 203 -27.90 -0.80 18.16
C ILE A 203 -28.76 -1.43 19.26
N GLY A 204 -29.67 -0.68 19.89
CA GLY A 204 -30.43 -1.12 21.05
C GLY A 204 -31.29 -2.37 20.78
N PHE A 205 -31.70 -2.57 19.53
CA PHE A 205 -32.42 -3.77 19.10
C PHE A 205 -31.55 -5.03 19.03
N LEU A 206 -30.23 -4.89 19.13
CA LEU A 206 -29.24 -5.98 19.21
C LEU A 206 -28.70 -6.19 20.63
N LYS A 207 -29.35 -5.65 21.67
CA LYS A 207 -28.94 -5.79 23.08
C LYS A 207 -28.74 -7.25 23.56
N ASP A 208 -29.41 -8.20 22.93
CA ASP A 208 -29.33 -9.62 23.29
C ASP A 208 -28.14 -10.34 22.62
N ILE A 209 -27.41 -9.66 21.73
CA ILE A 209 -26.18 -10.17 21.12
C ILE A 209 -25.04 -10.09 22.15
N PRO A 210 -24.32 -11.20 22.39
CA PRO A 210 -23.28 -11.26 23.42
C PRO A 210 -22.08 -10.37 23.07
N GLU A 211 -21.44 -9.81 24.10
CA GLU A 211 -20.25 -8.96 23.96
C GLU A 211 -19.05 -9.68 23.33
N SER A 212 -18.98 -11.01 23.45
CA SER A 212 -17.96 -11.83 22.77
C SER A 212 -18.04 -11.68 21.25
N PHE A 213 -19.25 -11.67 20.68
CA PHE A 213 -19.46 -11.45 19.25
C PHE A 213 -19.01 -10.04 18.83
N TRP A 214 -19.41 -9.01 19.58
CA TRP A 214 -18.99 -7.64 19.29
C TRP A 214 -17.48 -7.44 19.42
N LYS A 215 -16.84 -8.14 20.36
CA LYS A 215 -15.38 -8.12 20.50
C LYS A 215 -14.69 -8.73 19.28
N GLU A 216 -15.13 -9.89 18.81
CA GLU A 216 -14.58 -10.51 17.60
C GLU A 216 -14.81 -9.63 16.38
N LEU A 217 -16.00 -9.04 16.26
CA LEU A 217 -16.33 -8.13 15.16
C LEU A 217 -15.46 -6.86 15.17
N ARG A 218 -15.16 -6.30 16.35
CA ARG A 218 -14.22 -5.18 16.50
C ARG A 218 -12.82 -5.53 16.05
N LEU A 219 -12.32 -6.70 16.46
CA LEU A 219 -10.98 -7.15 16.05
C LEU A 219 -10.90 -7.32 14.53
N GLN A 220 -11.91 -7.96 13.94
CA GLN A 220 -12.01 -8.12 12.49
C GLN A 220 -12.06 -6.77 11.77
N ALA A 221 -12.90 -5.84 12.24
CA ALA A 221 -13.01 -4.53 11.61
C ALA A 221 -11.71 -3.72 11.70
N VAL A 222 -11.00 -3.74 12.83
CA VAL A 222 -9.70 -3.06 12.95
C VAL A 222 -8.71 -3.64 11.95
N GLN A 223 -8.66 -4.97 11.81
CA GLN A 223 -7.79 -5.63 10.83
C GLN A 223 -8.15 -5.29 9.38
N GLU A 224 -9.45 -5.19 9.06
CA GLU A 224 -9.90 -4.93 7.69
C GLU A 224 -9.85 -3.44 7.31
N ILE A 225 -10.08 -2.52 8.26
CA ILE A 225 -10.05 -1.08 8.02
C ILE A 225 -8.62 -0.53 8.11
N GLY A 226 -7.84 -1.00 9.08
CA GLY A 226 -6.50 -0.49 9.36
C GLY A 226 -5.57 -0.64 8.16
N ALA A 227 -4.70 0.35 7.97
CA ALA A 227 -3.70 0.31 6.92
C ALA A 227 -2.42 -0.37 7.42
N SER A 228 -1.95 -1.38 6.68
CA SER A 228 -0.68 -2.05 6.96
C SER A 228 0.50 -1.25 6.41
N VAL A 229 1.12 -0.42 7.25
CA VAL A 229 2.25 0.44 6.90
C VAL A 229 3.55 -0.01 7.55
N ASP A 230 4.69 0.16 6.87
CA ASP A 230 6.02 -0.05 7.46
C ASP A 230 6.34 1.07 8.47
N GLU A 231 6.19 0.75 9.75
CA GLU A 231 6.40 1.65 10.88
C GLU A 231 7.85 2.21 10.94
N PRO A 232 8.92 1.37 10.86
CA PRO A 232 10.29 1.85 10.72
C PRO A 232 10.51 2.88 9.62
N VAL A 233 9.85 2.73 8.46
CA VAL A 233 10.02 3.68 7.34
C VAL A 233 9.40 5.03 7.68
N THR A 234 8.18 5.03 8.19
CA THR A 234 7.44 6.26 8.51
C THR A 234 8.14 7.09 9.59
N GLY A 235 8.73 6.41 10.58
CA GLY A 235 9.49 7.07 11.66
C GLY A 235 10.85 7.66 11.23
N ASP A 236 11.42 7.25 10.09
CA ASP A 236 12.75 7.68 9.67
C ASP A 236 12.73 9.05 8.95
N ILE A 237 12.99 10.11 9.71
CA ILE A 237 13.06 11.50 9.21
C ILE A 237 14.27 11.78 8.29
N LYS A 238 15.08 10.77 7.94
CA LYS A 238 16.27 10.87 7.07
C LYS A 238 16.26 9.83 5.97
N ARG A 239 15.13 9.14 5.74
CA ARG A 239 15.01 8.06 4.78
C ARG A 239 15.42 8.49 3.37
N LEU A 240 15.93 7.51 2.62
CA LEU A 240 16.05 7.60 1.17
C LEU A 240 14.91 6.82 0.55
N ILE A 241 14.20 7.45 -0.37
CA ILE A 241 13.09 6.85 -1.10
C ILE A 241 13.41 6.79 -2.58
N ARG A 242 12.84 5.84 -3.28
CA ARG A 242 13.15 5.63 -4.68
C ARG A 242 12.75 6.83 -5.51
N LEU A 243 13.64 7.26 -6.40
CA LEU A 243 13.43 8.46 -7.19
C LEU A 243 12.27 8.23 -8.17
N PRO A 244 11.20 9.05 -8.13
CA PRO A 244 10.10 8.91 -9.07
C PRO A 244 10.61 9.02 -10.51
N THR A 245 9.99 8.26 -11.42
CA THR A 245 10.36 8.10 -12.84
C THR A 245 11.65 7.31 -13.13
N SER A 246 12.38 6.85 -12.11
CA SER A 246 13.53 5.95 -12.33
C SER A 246 13.07 4.52 -12.68
N LEU A 247 14.04 3.64 -12.98
CA LEU A 247 13.80 2.20 -13.08
C LEU A 247 14.11 1.51 -11.75
N HIS A 248 13.40 0.42 -11.48
CA HIS A 248 13.66 -0.46 -10.35
C HIS A 248 14.59 -1.60 -10.78
N GLY A 249 15.84 -1.60 -10.31
CA GLY A 249 16.86 -2.56 -10.73
C GLY A 249 16.57 -4.04 -10.48
N GLY A 250 15.61 -4.37 -9.60
CA GLY A 250 15.20 -5.76 -9.34
C GLY A 250 13.97 -6.23 -10.13
N SER A 251 13.37 -5.39 -10.96
CA SER A 251 12.12 -5.70 -11.67
C SER A 251 12.01 -5.06 -13.04
N SER A 252 12.94 -4.20 -13.47
CA SER A 252 12.87 -3.41 -14.71
C SER A 252 11.68 -2.43 -14.82
N LEU A 253 10.75 -2.41 -13.86
CA LEU A 253 9.57 -1.56 -13.90
C LEU A 253 9.90 -0.12 -13.53
N ARG A 254 9.14 0.81 -14.12
CA ARG A 254 9.24 2.24 -13.82
C ARG A 254 8.60 2.56 -12.47
N VAL A 255 9.34 3.30 -11.67
CA VAL A 255 8.83 3.98 -10.47
C VAL A 255 7.86 5.06 -10.92
N SER A 256 6.56 4.84 -10.73
CA SER A 256 5.54 5.62 -11.44
C SER A 256 4.79 6.54 -10.45
N PRO A 257 4.88 7.87 -10.59
CA PRO A 257 4.03 8.80 -9.86
C PRO A 257 2.57 8.64 -10.28
N LEU A 258 1.67 8.73 -9.31
CA LEU A 258 0.24 8.53 -9.43
C LEU A 258 -0.50 9.62 -8.62
N THR A 259 -1.66 10.02 -9.11
CA THR A 259 -2.71 10.71 -8.34
C THR A 259 -3.67 9.69 -7.70
N LEU A 260 -4.50 10.15 -6.75
CA LEU A 260 -5.57 9.35 -6.16
C LEU A 260 -6.54 8.77 -7.21
N GLU A 261 -6.80 9.52 -8.29
CA GLU A 261 -7.62 9.01 -9.40
C GLU A 261 -6.88 7.94 -10.20
N THR A 262 -5.61 8.17 -10.53
CA THR A 262 -4.86 7.25 -11.41
C THR A 262 -4.49 5.95 -10.72
N ILE A 263 -4.24 5.94 -9.41
CA ILE A 263 -3.94 4.69 -8.69
C ILE A 263 -5.08 3.69 -8.85
N MET A 264 -6.33 4.12 -8.83
CA MET A 264 -7.51 3.24 -8.99
C MET A 264 -7.45 2.43 -10.29
N ARG A 265 -7.02 3.03 -11.40
CA ARG A 265 -6.92 2.38 -12.71
C ARG A 265 -5.54 1.82 -13.06
N PHE A 266 -4.53 2.09 -12.25
CA PHE A 266 -3.15 1.70 -12.51
C PHE A 266 -2.96 0.18 -12.39
N ASP A 267 -2.37 -0.42 -13.42
CA ASP A 267 -1.90 -1.80 -13.42
C ASP A 267 -0.36 -1.81 -13.56
N PRO A 268 0.39 -2.14 -12.48
CA PRO A 268 1.84 -2.11 -12.51
C PRO A 268 2.47 -3.04 -13.56
N LEU A 269 1.84 -4.18 -13.88
CA LEU A 269 2.37 -5.17 -14.82
C LEU A 269 2.12 -4.80 -16.29
N ASN A 270 1.36 -3.71 -16.51
CA ASN A 270 1.12 -3.10 -17.81
C ASN A 270 1.75 -1.71 -17.90
N ASP A 271 1.34 -0.80 -17.02
CA ASP A 271 1.61 0.63 -17.09
C ASP A 271 3.04 1.02 -16.66
N ALA A 272 3.71 0.17 -15.87
CA ALA A 272 5.09 0.40 -15.45
C ALA A 272 6.12 -0.26 -16.38
N VAL A 273 5.68 -0.98 -17.42
CA VAL A 273 6.54 -1.70 -18.36
C VAL A 273 6.99 -0.78 -19.50
N VAL A 274 8.27 -0.39 -19.49
CA VAL A 274 8.80 0.64 -20.41
C VAL A 274 9.63 0.12 -21.59
N PHE A 275 10.09 -1.12 -21.55
CA PHE A 275 10.93 -1.68 -22.60
C PHE A 275 10.10 -2.16 -23.79
N SER A 276 10.76 -2.35 -24.94
CA SER A 276 10.08 -2.67 -26.19
C SER A 276 9.64 -4.13 -26.25
N ASP A 277 8.82 -4.43 -27.26
CA ASP A 277 8.42 -5.77 -27.64
C ASP A 277 9.42 -6.45 -28.61
N THR A 278 10.58 -5.82 -28.89
CA THR A 278 11.59 -6.44 -29.76
C THR A 278 12.07 -7.75 -29.15
N GLU A 279 12.16 -8.81 -29.95
CA GLU A 279 12.65 -10.09 -29.48
C GLU A 279 14.15 -10.05 -29.16
N ILE A 280 14.52 -10.66 -28.05
CA ILE A 280 15.90 -10.89 -27.62
C ILE A 280 16.08 -12.36 -27.26
N SER A 281 17.31 -12.85 -27.42
CA SER A 281 17.71 -14.16 -26.92
C SER A 281 18.26 -14.03 -25.50
N VAL A 282 17.76 -14.84 -24.60
CA VAL A 282 18.22 -14.97 -23.21
C VAL A 282 18.58 -16.43 -22.91
N ALA A 283 19.49 -16.65 -21.96
CA ALA A 283 19.88 -17.98 -21.51
C ALA A 283 19.48 -18.18 -20.04
N ALA A 284 18.93 -19.34 -19.70
CA ALA A 284 18.57 -19.70 -18.33
C ALA A 284 19.30 -20.96 -17.88
N GLU A 285 19.76 -20.99 -16.64
CA GLU A 285 20.36 -22.18 -16.00
C GLU A 285 19.29 -23.09 -15.37
N SER A 286 18.10 -22.57 -15.10
CA SER A 286 16.97 -23.34 -14.59
C SER A 286 15.65 -22.73 -15.06
N PRO A 287 14.53 -23.49 -15.07
CA PRO A 287 13.24 -22.97 -15.51
C PRO A 287 12.79 -21.76 -14.70
N ALA A 288 12.25 -20.77 -15.39
CA ALA A 288 11.74 -19.54 -14.78
C ALA A 288 10.48 -19.07 -15.50
N SER A 289 9.71 -18.19 -14.87
CA SER A 289 8.56 -17.57 -15.52
C SER A 289 8.30 -16.15 -15.04
N CYS A 290 7.56 -15.40 -15.84
CA CYS A 290 7.03 -14.09 -15.43
C CYS A 290 5.73 -13.75 -16.16
N ASP A 291 4.93 -12.91 -15.51
CA ASP A 291 3.70 -12.34 -16.06
C ASP A 291 3.90 -10.84 -16.31
N LEU A 292 3.80 -10.41 -17.58
CA LEU A 292 3.88 -9.00 -17.97
C LEU A 292 3.00 -8.72 -19.18
N ARG A 293 2.39 -7.53 -19.21
CA ARG A 293 1.50 -7.09 -20.28
C ARG A 293 0.36 -8.07 -20.60
N GLY A 294 -0.16 -8.76 -19.59
CA GLY A 294 -1.21 -9.78 -19.74
C GLY A 294 -0.75 -11.09 -20.39
N ASN A 295 0.56 -11.29 -20.57
CA ASN A 295 1.13 -12.52 -21.12
C ASN A 295 1.89 -13.28 -20.04
N HIS A 296 1.83 -14.62 -20.11
CA HIS A 296 2.65 -15.54 -19.32
C HIS A 296 3.84 -16.01 -20.15
N PHE A 297 5.06 -15.85 -19.63
CA PHE A 297 6.28 -16.32 -20.28
C PHE A 297 6.90 -17.43 -19.44
N GLU A 298 7.04 -18.61 -20.05
CA GLU A 298 7.83 -19.72 -19.51
C GLU A 298 9.20 -19.74 -20.18
N ILE A 299 10.25 -19.95 -19.39
CA ILE A 299 11.63 -20.04 -19.83
C ILE A 299 12.13 -21.43 -19.48
N GLU A 300 12.59 -22.17 -20.48
CA GLU A 300 13.24 -23.46 -20.29
C GLU A 300 14.74 -23.30 -20.03
N GLU A 301 15.40 -24.34 -19.54
CA GLU A 301 16.86 -24.38 -19.45
C GLU A 301 17.47 -24.23 -20.86
N GLY A 302 18.48 -23.36 -21.01
CA GLY A 302 19.12 -23.05 -22.29
C GLY A 302 18.65 -21.73 -22.91
N VAL A 303 18.74 -21.63 -24.23
CA VAL A 303 18.50 -20.36 -24.96
C VAL A 303 17.03 -20.24 -25.36
N ASN A 304 16.41 -19.15 -24.92
CA ASN A 304 15.00 -18.82 -25.17
C ASN A 304 14.91 -17.48 -25.91
N THR A 305 13.82 -17.27 -26.65
CA THR A 305 13.51 -15.99 -27.30
C THR A 305 12.28 -15.38 -26.66
N VAL A 306 12.41 -14.14 -26.17
CA VAL A 306 11.32 -13.42 -25.50
C VAL A 306 11.35 -11.93 -25.87
N PRO A 307 10.22 -11.21 -25.73
CA PRO A 307 10.21 -9.75 -25.83
C PRO A 307 11.20 -9.10 -24.84
N GLU A 308 11.83 -8.00 -25.24
CA GLU A 308 12.84 -7.27 -24.47
C GLU A 308 12.35 -6.93 -23.05
N TYR A 309 11.09 -6.51 -22.89
CA TYR A 309 10.55 -6.22 -21.56
C TYR A 309 10.52 -7.43 -20.62
N ALA A 310 10.20 -8.62 -21.12
CA ALA A 310 10.15 -9.85 -20.34
C ALA A 310 11.56 -10.33 -20.01
N GLY A 311 12.45 -10.32 -21.00
CA GLY A 311 13.84 -10.71 -20.80
C GLY A 311 14.55 -9.80 -19.79
N ILE A 312 14.40 -8.47 -19.87
CA ILE A 312 15.00 -7.55 -18.90
C ILE A 312 14.40 -7.73 -17.50
N HIS A 313 13.09 -7.97 -17.38
CA HIS A 313 12.47 -8.27 -16.09
C HIS A 313 13.09 -9.51 -15.42
N LEU A 314 13.25 -10.59 -16.19
CA LEU A 314 13.85 -11.83 -15.71
C LEU A 314 15.35 -11.67 -15.40
N MET A 315 16.09 -10.90 -16.21
CA MET A 315 17.49 -10.56 -15.93
C MET A 315 17.63 -9.78 -14.61
N CYS A 316 16.76 -8.81 -14.36
CA CYS A 316 16.74 -8.06 -13.11
C CYS A 316 16.45 -8.94 -11.87
N ARG A 317 15.77 -10.08 -12.06
CA ARG A 317 15.54 -11.08 -11.01
C ARG A 317 16.66 -12.14 -10.91
N GLY A 318 17.67 -12.06 -11.77
CA GLY A 318 18.76 -13.03 -11.84
C GLY A 318 18.34 -14.40 -12.40
N ALA A 319 17.22 -14.48 -13.11
CA ALA A 319 16.69 -15.73 -13.65
C ALA A 319 17.30 -16.11 -15.01
N VAL A 320 17.71 -15.12 -15.80
CA VAL A 320 18.28 -15.32 -17.14
C VAL A 320 19.43 -14.34 -17.41
N GLU A 321 20.26 -14.65 -18.41
CA GLU A 321 21.33 -13.78 -18.91
C GLU A 321 21.10 -13.38 -20.38
N TYR A 322 21.55 -12.19 -20.78
CA TYR A 322 21.44 -11.72 -22.16
C TYR A 322 22.39 -12.46 -23.10
N VAL A 323 21.89 -12.90 -24.26
CA VAL A 323 22.71 -13.53 -25.30
C VAL A 323 22.93 -12.57 -26.47
N LYS A 324 21.86 -12.16 -27.17
CA LYS A 324 21.91 -11.24 -28.31
C LYS A 324 20.52 -10.71 -28.66
N ARG A 325 20.49 -9.64 -29.47
CA ARG A 325 19.27 -9.15 -30.13
C ARG A 325 19.09 -9.88 -31.46
N LEU A 326 17.84 -10.19 -31.81
CA LEU A 326 17.46 -10.81 -33.08
C LEU A 326 17.18 -9.76 -34.16
#